data_AF-A0A1Z5JN73-F1
#
_entry.id   AF-A0A1Z5JN73-F1
#
_cell.length_a   1.000
_cell.length_b   1.000
_cell.length_c   1.000
_cell.angle_alpha   90.00
_cell.angle_beta   90.00
_cell.angle_gamma   90.00
#
_symmetry.space_group_name_H-M   'P 1'
#
loop_
_entity.id
_entity.type
_entity.pdbx_description
1 polymer ?
#
loop_
_entity_poly.entity_id
_entity_poly.type
_entity_poly.pdbx_seq_one_letter_code
_entity_poly.pdbx_strand_id
1 'polypeptide(L)'
;MTIPAGNIYCPSCQEVCHDHPSICTICGTTLTSPPAQATQQQQQRSPYSLVPEDLVEDVRQNARHLSHLLRHVQQSVVDTQQAQQELMESLEILRGEIIQQTPASNQRATAGRALEQLPRIVLENTLFLHPSTIELRNSERVVFRCEAIPGEFGSAQPCCIEDAAIIIAEPKTAKGNKLSANTQQALRQQRSVLYMERGDGVNFARKALVAQEAGAQAVIIGNHLAEPWPYVMRDSTKEAERENLTIPVVMIKQADAQTGQGVCHLYG
;
A
#
# COMPACT_ATOMS: atom_id res chain seq x y z
N MET A 1 43.11 -11.70 -0.90
CA MET A 1 43.43 -12.47 -2.11
C MET A 1 42.91 -11.67 -3.29
N THR A 2 43.81 -11.03 -4.05
CA THR A 2 43.47 -10.22 -5.23
C THR A 2 43.37 -11.14 -6.44
N ILE A 3 42.17 -11.29 -6.99
CA ILE A 3 41.92 -12.06 -8.21
C ILE A 3 42.44 -11.22 -9.39
N PRO A 4 43.29 -11.77 -10.27
CA PRO A 4 43.80 -11.03 -11.44
C PRO A 4 42.63 -10.61 -12.34
N ALA A 5 42.76 -9.45 -13.00
CA ALA A 5 41.78 -8.88 -13.93
C ALA A 5 41.57 -9.78 -15.17
N GLY A 6 40.88 -10.89 -14.98
CA GLY A 6 40.47 -11.85 -16.01
C GLY A 6 38.96 -11.81 -16.18
N ASN A 7 38.50 -12.03 -17.41
CA ASN A 7 37.09 -12.05 -17.83
C ASN A 7 36.17 -12.73 -16.79
N ILE A 8 35.42 -11.92 -16.06
CA ILE A 8 34.49 -12.36 -15.03
C ILE A 8 33.12 -12.61 -15.70
N TYR A 9 32.47 -13.73 -15.41
CA TYR A 9 31.24 -14.15 -16.08
C TYR A 9 30.02 -14.06 -15.15
N CYS A 10 28.91 -13.55 -15.68
CA CYS A 10 27.63 -13.56 -14.96
C CYS A 10 26.79 -14.77 -15.38
N PRO A 11 26.50 -15.74 -14.48
CA PRO A 11 25.70 -16.91 -14.84
C PRO A 11 24.24 -16.59 -15.16
N SER A 12 23.70 -15.51 -14.61
CA SER A 12 22.32 -15.07 -14.84
C SER A 12 22.16 -14.36 -16.19
N CYS A 13 23.10 -13.49 -16.55
CA CYS A 13 23.06 -12.71 -17.79
C CYS A 13 23.77 -13.40 -18.97
N GLN A 14 24.60 -14.41 -18.69
CA GLN A 14 25.48 -15.06 -19.65
C GLN A 14 26.46 -14.12 -20.38
N GLU A 15 26.75 -12.95 -19.78
CA GLU A 15 27.63 -11.94 -20.33
C GLU A 15 28.96 -11.85 -19.57
N VAL A 16 30.01 -11.40 -20.27
CA VAL A 16 31.32 -11.11 -19.68
C VAL A 16 31.32 -9.68 -19.17
N CYS A 17 31.53 -9.53 -17.87
CA CYS A 17 31.58 -8.24 -17.20
C CYS A 17 33.04 -7.80 -17.05
N HIS A 18 33.41 -6.67 -17.66
CA HIS A 18 34.81 -6.23 -17.70
C HIS A 18 35.25 -5.35 -16.53
N ASP A 19 34.33 -4.78 -15.74
CA ASP A 19 34.65 -3.65 -14.86
C ASP A 19 34.23 -3.77 -13.38
N HIS A 20 33.82 -4.95 -12.89
CA HIS A 20 33.38 -5.07 -11.49
C HIS A 20 33.90 -6.33 -10.79
N PRO A 21 34.47 -6.19 -9.57
CA PRO A 21 35.23 -7.26 -8.93
C PRO A 21 34.38 -8.37 -8.29
N SER A 22 33.06 -8.21 -8.12
CA SER A 22 32.27 -9.21 -7.38
C SER A 22 30.78 -9.29 -7.71
N ILE A 23 30.13 -8.23 -8.22
CA ILE A 23 28.67 -8.20 -8.43
C ILE A 23 28.34 -7.70 -9.83
N CYS A 24 27.40 -8.37 -10.50
CA CYS A 24 26.86 -7.91 -11.78
C CYS A 24 25.99 -6.66 -11.58
N THR A 25 26.33 -5.57 -12.26
CA THR A 25 25.58 -4.30 -12.19
C THR A 25 24.20 -4.39 -12.85
N ILE A 26 23.98 -5.38 -13.71
CA ILE A 26 22.70 -5.58 -14.42
C ILE A 26 21.70 -6.33 -13.54
N CYS A 27 22.12 -7.43 -12.91
CA CYS A 27 21.20 -8.34 -12.20
C CYS A 27 21.49 -8.53 -10.72
N GLY A 28 22.55 -7.93 -10.18
CA GLY A 28 22.93 -8.04 -8.76
C GLY A 28 23.49 -9.41 -8.34
N THR A 29 23.67 -10.36 -9.25
CA THR A 29 24.21 -11.70 -8.93
C THR A 29 25.72 -11.65 -8.72
N THR A 30 26.23 -12.47 -7.78
CA THR A 30 27.66 -12.65 -7.56
C THR A 30 28.32 -13.28 -8.78
N LEU A 31 29.37 -12.64 -9.26
CA LEU A 31 30.05 -13.07 -10.46
C LEU A 31 30.96 -14.29 -10.19
N THR A 32 31.06 -15.19 -11.16
CA THR A 32 31.88 -16.40 -11.05
C THR A 32 32.94 -16.46 -12.16
N SER A 33 34.01 -17.21 -11.91
CA SER A 33 34.99 -17.51 -12.96
C SER A 33 34.33 -18.40 -14.03
N PRO A 34 34.54 -18.13 -15.33
CA PRO A 34 33.95 -18.93 -16.40
C PRO A 34 34.38 -20.40 -16.26
N PRO A 35 33.48 -21.37 -16.56
CA PRO A 35 33.84 -22.78 -16.52
C PRO A 35 34.97 -23.05 -17.52
N ALA A 36 36.04 -23.69 -17.05
CA ALA A 36 37.17 -24.09 -17.89
C ALA A 36 36.65 -24.95 -19.04
N GLN A 37 36.59 -24.40 -20.25
CA GLN A 37 36.07 -25.12 -21.40
C GLN A 37 37.02 -26.26 -21.76
N ALA A 38 36.50 -27.49 -21.65
CA ALA A 38 37.04 -28.66 -22.29
C ALA A 38 37.11 -28.41 -23.80
N THR A 39 38.32 -28.41 -24.31
CA THR A 39 38.63 -28.39 -25.73
C THR A 39 38.16 -29.72 -26.33
N GLN A 40 37.14 -29.70 -27.19
CA GLN A 40 37.00 -30.73 -28.22
C GLN A 40 36.37 -30.15 -29.49
N GLN A 41 37.19 -30.21 -30.53
CA GLN A 41 36.87 -30.01 -31.93
C GLN A 41 35.83 -31.04 -32.37
N GLN A 42 34.78 -30.61 -33.08
CA GLN A 42 34.35 -31.32 -34.27
C GLN A 42 33.56 -30.39 -35.21
N GLN A 43 34.15 -30.21 -36.38
CA GLN A 43 33.56 -29.63 -37.57
C GLN A 43 32.35 -30.48 -38.05
N GLN A 44 31.47 -29.82 -38.81
CA GLN A 44 30.46 -30.37 -39.72
C GLN A 44 29.16 -30.91 -39.08
N ARG A 45 28.14 -30.04 -39.04
CA ARG A 45 26.98 -30.06 -39.97
C ARG A 45 26.05 -28.92 -39.61
N SER A 46 25.80 -28.04 -40.58
CA SER A 46 24.66 -27.13 -40.57
C SER A 46 23.39 -27.93 -40.87
N PRO A 47 22.35 -27.76 -40.07
CA PRO A 47 21.00 -27.74 -40.60
C PRO A 47 20.40 -26.37 -40.29
N TYR A 48 19.98 -25.68 -41.34
CA TYR A 48 19.18 -24.47 -41.29
C TYR A 48 18.06 -24.62 -40.26
N SER A 49 18.22 -23.96 -39.11
CA SER A 49 17.12 -23.74 -38.17
C SER A 49 16.30 -22.62 -38.77
N LEU A 50 15.19 -23.00 -39.41
CA LEU A 50 14.13 -22.09 -39.83
C LEU A 50 13.58 -21.42 -38.56
N VAL A 51 14.14 -20.26 -38.19
CA VAL A 51 13.42 -19.36 -37.29
C VAL A 51 12.18 -18.94 -38.06
N PRO A 52 10.95 -19.21 -37.56
CA PRO A 52 9.74 -18.81 -38.25
C PRO A 52 9.81 -17.30 -38.50
N GLU A 53 9.64 -16.90 -39.76
CA GLU A 53 9.73 -15.50 -40.19
C GLU A 53 8.77 -14.61 -39.39
N ASP A 54 7.64 -15.20 -38.97
CA ASP A 54 6.64 -14.60 -38.07
C ASP A 54 7.22 -14.18 -36.71
N LEU A 55 8.13 -14.97 -36.12
CA LEU A 55 8.73 -14.65 -34.83
C LEU A 55 9.73 -13.49 -34.95
N VAL A 56 10.41 -13.38 -36.09
CA VAL A 56 11.33 -12.28 -36.38
C VAL A 56 10.56 -10.97 -36.59
N GLU A 57 9.40 -11.04 -37.24
CA GLU A 57 8.55 -9.86 -37.45
C GLU A 57 7.88 -9.41 -36.14
N ASP A 58 7.44 -10.35 -35.28
CA ASP A 58 6.91 -10.04 -33.95
C ASP A 58 7.95 -9.33 -33.07
N VAL A 59 9.22 -9.80 -33.07
CA VAL A 59 10.30 -9.15 -32.32
C VAL A 59 10.58 -7.74 -32.86
N ARG A 60 10.53 -7.54 -34.19
CA ARG A 60 10.69 -6.21 -34.80
C ARG A 60 9.53 -5.29 -34.47
N GLN A 61 8.29 -5.78 -34.48
CA GLN A 61 7.10 -5.02 -34.13
C GLN A 61 7.12 -4.60 -32.66
N ASN A 62 7.51 -5.52 -31.77
CA ASN A 62 7.67 -5.24 -30.34
C ASN A 62 8.78 -4.21 -30.08
N ALA A 63 9.91 -4.30 -30.80
CA ALA A 63 10.99 -3.32 -30.68
C ALA A 63 10.54 -1.90 -31.10
N ARG A 64 9.73 -1.79 -32.17
CA ARG A 64 9.14 -0.51 -32.59
C ARG A 64 8.14 0.02 -31.55
N HIS A 65 7.30 -0.85 -30.99
CA HIS A 65 6.33 -0.46 -29.97
C HIS A 65 7.00 0.04 -28.69
N LEU A 66 8.03 -0.67 -28.22
CA LEU A 66 8.82 -0.26 -27.06
C LEU A 66 9.49 1.11 -27.29
N SER A 67 10.06 1.30 -28.49
CA SER A 67 10.67 2.59 -28.87
C SER A 67 9.67 3.75 -28.85
N HIS A 68 8.41 3.49 -29.22
CA HIS A 68 7.35 4.49 -29.16
C HIS A 68 6.95 4.81 -27.71
N LEU A 69 6.82 3.81 -26.85
CA LEU A 69 6.52 4.00 -25.43
C LEU A 69 7.62 4.78 -24.71
N LEU A 70 8.89 4.44 -24.96
CA LEU A 70 10.02 5.16 -24.37
C LEU A 70 10.04 6.64 -24.78
N ARG A 71 9.74 6.95 -26.03
CA ARG A 71 9.62 8.33 -26.50
C ARG A 71 8.47 9.08 -25.79
N HIS A 72 7.33 8.42 -25.59
CA HIS A 72 6.19 9.01 -24.89
C HIS A 72 6.52 9.30 -23.41
N VAL A 73 7.20 8.37 -22.73
CA VAL A 73 7.64 8.57 -21.34
C VAL A 73 8.65 9.72 -21.26
N GLN A 74 9.62 9.78 -22.18
CA GLN A 74 10.58 10.89 -22.24
C GLN A 74 9.89 12.23 -22.43
N GLN A 75 8.89 12.32 -23.32
CA GLN A 75 8.13 13.55 -23.52
C GLN A 75 7.35 13.95 -22.27
N SER A 76 6.67 13.00 -21.62
CA SER A 76 5.91 13.26 -20.39
C SER A 76 6.78 13.78 -19.24
N VAL A 77 8.03 13.33 -19.14
CA VAL A 77 9.00 13.84 -18.15
C VAL A 77 9.35 15.30 -18.45
N VAL A 78 9.61 15.64 -19.72
CA VAL A 78 9.90 17.02 -20.15
C VAL A 78 8.71 17.94 -19.86
N ASP A 79 7.49 17.51 -20.20
CA ASP A 79 6.27 18.30 -19.98
C ASP A 79 6.05 18.56 -18.48
N THR A 80 6.29 17.55 -17.64
CA THR A 80 6.17 17.69 -16.18
C THR A 80 7.22 18.65 -15.61
N GLN A 81 8.45 18.57 -16.12
CA GLN A 81 9.53 19.46 -15.70
C GLN A 81 9.25 20.91 -16.09
N GLN A 82 8.70 21.15 -17.29
CA GLN A 82 8.28 22.47 -17.73
C GLN A 82 7.15 23.02 -16.85
N ALA A 83 6.13 22.21 -16.55
CA ALA A 83 5.03 22.62 -15.67
C ALA A 83 5.51 22.99 -14.26
N GLN A 84 6.49 22.25 -13.71
CA GLN A 84 7.10 22.61 -12.43
C GLN A 84 7.86 23.94 -12.49
N GLN A 85 8.52 24.23 -13.60
CA GLN A 85 9.25 25.49 -13.78
C GLN A 85 8.30 26.69 -13.90
N GLU A 86 7.20 26.55 -14.65
CA GLU A 86 6.15 27.58 -14.76
C GLU A 86 5.50 27.87 -13.41
N LEU A 87 5.30 26.84 -12.57
CA LEU A 87 4.75 27.01 -11.23
C LEU A 87 5.72 27.77 -10.30
N MET A 88 7.03 27.49 -10.39
CA MET A 88 8.05 28.21 -9.63
C MET A 88 8.12 29.68 -10.01
N GLU A 89 8.09 29.98 -11.31
CA GLU A 89 8.09 31.37 -11.81
C GLU A 89 6.84 32.13 -11.33
N SER A 90 5.68 31.47 -11.37
CA SER A 90 4.42 32.04 -10.85
C SER A 90 4.50 32.36 -9.35
N LEU A 91 5.18 31.53 -8.56
CA LEU A 91 5.40 31.78 -7.13
C LEU A 91 6.37 32.94 -6.87
N GLU A 92 7.38 33.13 -7.71
CA GLU A 92 8.30 34.27 -7.60
C GLU A 92 7.62 35.60 -7.89
N ILE A 93 6.72 35.62 -8.89
CA ILE A 93 5.91 36.81 -9.22
C ILE A 93 5.03 37.19 -8.02
N LEU A 94 4.29 36.24 -7.46
CA LEU A 94 3.44 36.47 -6.28
C LEU A 94 4.25 36.94 -5.06
N ARG A 95 5.48 36.43 -4.88
CA ARG A 95 6.37 36.86 -3.79
C ARG A 95 6.82 38.31 -3.97
N GLY A 96 7.04 38.77 -5.20
CA GLY A 96 7.41 40.16 -5.50
C GLY A 96 6.29 41.16 -5.20
N GLU A 97 5.04 40.80 -5.49
CA GLU A 97 3.87 41.66 -5.27
C GLU A 97 3.60 41.92 -3.78
N ILE A 98 3.86 40.94 -2.90
CA ILE A 98 3.66 41.07 -1.45
C ILE A 98 4.64 42.08 -0.81
N ILE A 99 5.82 42.29 -1.40
CA ILE A 99 6.88 43.14 -0.82
C ILE A 99 6.67 44.63 -1.15
N GLN A 100 5.91 44.98 -2.18
CA GLN A 100 5.71 46.38 -2.59
C GLN A 100 4.54 47.11 -1.90
N GLN A 101 3.75 46.46 -1.04
CA GLN A 101 2.54 47.06 -0.43
C GLN A 101 2.65 47.48 1.05
N THR A 102 3.81 47.45 1.70
CA THR A 102 3.91 47.92 3.10
C THR A 102 4.61 49.28 3.22
N PRO A 103 3.88 50.40 3.43
CA PRO A 103 4.49 51.63 3.89
C PRO A 103 4.92 51.47 5.36
N ALA A 104 6.16 51.87 5.63
CA ALA A 104 6.76 51.93 6.95
C ALA A 104 5.97 52.88 7.86
N SER A 105 5.24 52.34 8.84
CA SER A 105 4.82 53.11 10.01
C SER A 105 5.21 52.37 11.28
N ASN A 106 6.07 53.05 12.05
CA ASN A 106 6.52 52.67 13.37
C ASN A 106 5.34 52.64 14.34
N GLN A 107 4.66 51.50 14.46
CA GLN A 107 3.90 51.17 15.64
C GLN A 107 4.24 49.73 15.99
N ARG A 108 4.82 49.53 17.18
CA ARG A 108 4.90 48.23 17.84
C ARG A 108 3.47 47.81 18.14
N ALA A 109 2.80 47.26 17.12
CA ALA A 109 1.54 46.57 17.29
C ALA A 109 1.86 45.36 18.17
N THR A 110 1.42 45.40 19.41
CA THR A 110 1.34 44.24 20.30
C THR A 110 0.84 43.05 19.50
N ALA A 111 1.56 41.93 19.59
CA ALA A 111 1.38 40.71 18.79
C ALA A 111 -0.08 40.23 18.66
N GLY A 112 -0.98 40.64 19.57
CA GLY A 112 -2.42 40.37 19.49
C GLY A 112 -3.09 40.72 18.15
N ARG A 113 -2.86 41.91 17.58
CA ARG A 113 -3.53 42.29 16.31
C ARG A 113 -3.00 41.52 15.09
N ALA A 114 -1.72 41.18 15.08
CA ALA A 114 -1.14 40.35 14.02
C ALA A 114 -1.63 38.90 14.12
N LEU A 115 -1.79 38.36 15.34
CA LEU A 115 -2.35 37.02 15.60
C LEU A 115 -3.84 36.89 15.25
N GLU A 116 -4.59 37.99 15.25
CA GLU A 116 -5.99 38.02 14.79
C GLU A 116 -6.13 37.96 13.27
N GLN A 117 -5.13 38.44 12.53
CA GLN A 117 -5.12 38.44 11.06
C GLN A 117 -4.42 37.22 10.45
N LEU A 118 -3.76 36.38 11.26
CA LEU A 118 -3.25 35.11 10.77
C LEU A 118 -4.43 34.25 10.31
N PRO A 119 -4.37 33.65 9.10
CA PRO A 119 -5.37 32.70 8.65
C PRO A 119 -5.43 31.55 9.65
N ARG A 120 -6.47 31.56 10.48
CA ARG A 120 -6.73 30.47 11.41
C ARG A 120 -7.29 29.32 10.58
N ILE A 121 -6.50 28.27 10.42
CA ILE A 121 -7.05 26.97 10.03
C ILE A 121 -7.93 26.55 11.21
N VAL A 122 -9.22 26.88 11.11
CA VAL A 122 -10.23 26.34 12.02
C VAL A 122 -10.35 24.87 11.64
N LEU A 123 -9.68 24.02 12.40
CA LEU A 123 -9.87 22.58 12.33
C LEU A 123 -11.25 22.30 12.92
N GLU A 124 -12.30 22.52 12.13
CA GLU A 124 -13.68 22.16 12.49
C GLU A 124 -13.75 20.64 12.61
N ASN A 125 -13.69 20.10 13.83
CA ASN A 125 -13.97 18.69 14.17
C ASN A 125 -13.58 17.70 13.07
N THR A 126 -12.42 17.90 12.44
CA THR A 126 -11.84 16.90 11.59
C THR A 126 -11.37 15.90 12.61
N LEU A 127 -12.17 14.84 12.77
CA LEU A 127 -11.75 13.61 13.41
C LEU A 127 -10.45 13.24 12.70
N PHE A 128 -9.32 13.73 13.19
CA PHE A 128 -8.04 13.15 12.90
C PHE A 128 -8.21 11.73 13.43
N LEU A 129 -8.55 10.82 12.51
CA LEU A 129 -8.60 9.40 12.79
C LEU A 129 -7.16 9.02 13.05
N HIS A 130 -6.75 9.23 14.30
CA HIS A 130 -5.42 8.92 14.73
C HIS A 130 -5.24 7.41 14.57
N PRO A 131 -4.05 6.98 14.10
CA PRO A 131 -3.70 5.57 14.13
C PRO A 131 -3.97 5.03 15.52
N SER A 132 -4.87 4.06 15.59
CA SER A 132 -5.18 3.28 16.77
C SER A 132 -4.24 2.08 16.81
N THR A 133 -4.14 1.42 17.96
CA THR A 133 -3.40 0.16 18.09
C THR A 133 -4.37 -0.93 18.47
N ILE A 134 -4.33 -2.06 17.76
CA ILE A 134 -4.98 -3.29 18.19
C ILE A 134 -3.93 -4.13 18.90
N GLU A 135 -4.25 -4.57 20.12
CA GLU A 135 -3.45 -5.54 20.86
C GLU A 135 -4.29 -6.78 21.13
N LEU A 136 -3.84 -7.91 20.63
CA LEU A 136 -4.40 -9.21 20.99
C LEU A 136 -3.56 -9.76 22.13
N ARG A 137 -4.23 -10.12 23.21
CA ARG A 137 -3.60 -10.64 24.42
C ARG A 137 -4.09 -12.05 24.70
N ASN A 138 -3.18 -12.92 25.10
CA ASN A 138 -3.48 -14.21 25.70
C ASN A 138 -3.07 -14.12 27.17
N SER A 139 -4.06 -14.10 28.06
CA SER A 139 -3.88 -13.71 29.46
C SER A 139 -3.19 -12.33 29.56
N GLU A 140 -1.99 -12.25 30.14
CA GLU A 140 -1.24 -10.98 30.26
C GLU A 140 -0.23 -10.74 29.13
N ARG A 141 -0.07 -11.68 28.19
CA ARG A 141 0.93 -11.57 27.13
C ARG A 141 0.31 -11.04 25.84
N VAL A 142 0.88 -9.97 25.30
CA VAL A 142 0.56 -9.50 23.94
C VAL A 142 1.10 -10.52 22.93
N VAL A 143 0.19 -11.16 22.19
CA VAL A 143 0.51 -12.14 21.14
C VAL A 143 0.58 -11.50 19.76
N PHE A 144 -0.13 -10.40 19.56
CA PHE A 144 -0.12 -9.65 18.31
C PHE A 144 -0.43 -8.19 18.58
N ARG A 145 0.27 -7.29 17.89
CA ARG A 145 0.07 -5.85 17.98
C ARG A 145 0.24 -5.24 16.59
N CYS A 146 -0.71 -4.41 16.17
CA CYS A 146 -0.62 -3.71 14.89
C CYS A 146 -1.28 -2.34 14.95
N GLU A 147 -0.92 -1.49 13.99
CA GLU A 147 -1.60 -0.23 13.74
C GLU A 147 -2.95 -0.48 13.07
N ALA A 148 -3.95 0.29 13.47
CA ALA A 148 -5.29 0.20 12.92
C ALA A 148 -5.88 1.59 12.70
N ILE A 149 -6.72 1.71 11.68
CA ILE A 149 -7.42 2.96 11.37
C ILE A 149 -8.89 2.78 11.72
N PRO A 150 -9.43 3.54 12.70
CA PRO A 150 -10.85 3.47 13.01
C PRO A 150 -11.67 3.98 11.82
N GLY A 151 -12.86 3.42 11.65
CA GLY A 151 -13.81 3.94 10.68
C GLY A 151 -14.34 5.32 11.09
N GLU A 152 -14.84 6.08 10.11
CA GLU A 152 -15.61 7.32 10.38
C GLU A 152 -16.98 7.05 11.04
N PHE A 153 -17.30 5.79 11.31
CA PHE A 153 -18.57 5.29 11.81
C PHE A 153 -18.37 4.17 12.84
N GLY A 154 -19.44 3.83 13.56
CA GLY A 154 -19.39 2.90 14.70
C GLY A 154 -18.86 3.59 15.96
N SER A 155 -18.50 2.81 16.97
CA SER A 155 -17.92 3.38 18.19
C SER A 155 -16.50 3.87 17.95
N ALA A 156 -16.29 5.17 18.19
CA ALA A 156 -14.97 5.79 18.19
C ALA A 156 -14.27 5.71 19.56
N GLN A 157 -14.93 5.17 20.58
CA GLN A 157 -14.36 5.08 21.93
C GLN A 157 -13.41 3.89 22.04
N PRO A 158 -12.24 4.06 22.71
CA PRO A 158 -11.40 2.93 23.07
C PRO A 158 -12.20 1.88 23.84
N CYS A 159 -12.08 0.62 23.43
CA CYS A 159 -12.77 -0.49 24.07
C CYS A 159 -11.80 -1.62 24.38
N CYS A 160 -12.04 -2.32 25.48
CA CYS A 160 -11.43 -3.61 25.77
C CYS A 160 -12.51 -4.68 25.58
N ILE A 161 -12.20 -5.71 24.79
CA ILE A 161 -13.09 -6.86 24.60
C ILE A 161 -12.39 -8.07 25.20
N GLU A 162 -12.80 -8.41 26.42
CA GLU A 162 -12.26 -9.56 27.16
C GLU A 162 -12.96 -10.85 26.72
N ASP A 163 -12.21 -11.96 26.80
CA ASP A 163 -12.68 -13.33 26.51
C ASP A 163 -13.40 -13.47 25.17
N ALA A 164 -12.94 -12.75 24.14
CA ALA A 164 -13.51 -12.82 22.80
C ALA A 164 -12.61 -13.61 21.82
N ALA A 165 -13.25 -14.48 21.05
CA ALA A 165 -12.61 -15.15 19.93
C ALA A 165 -12.56 -14.24 18.70
N ILE A 166 -11.55 -14.39 17.85
CA ILE A 166 -11.55 -13.78 16.52
C ILE A 166 -12.09 -14.81 15.52
N ILE A 167 -13.20 -14.48 14.90
CA ILE A 167 -13.84 -15.33 13.89
C ILE A 167 -13.56 -14.74 12.51
N ILE A 168 -13.12 -15.56 11.56
CA ILE A 168 -12.98 -15.13 10.16
C ILE A 168 -14.34 -15.28 9.48
N ALA A 169 -14.80 -14.20 8.84
CA ALA A 169 -16.06 -14.23 8.10
C ALA A 169 -16.00 -15.19 6.91
N GLU A 170 -17.11 -15.86 6.65
CA GLU A 170 -17.33 -16.60 5.42
C GLU A 170 -18.67 -16.14 4.81
N PRO A 171 -18.72 -15.63 3.57
CA PRO A 171 -17.57 -15.24 2.75
C PRO A 171 -16.74 -14.13 3.42
N LYS A 172 -15.42 -14.13 3.17
CA LYS A 172 -14.47 -13.20 3.82
C LYS A 172 -14.82 -11.73 3.65
N THR A 173 -15.46 -11.37 2.54
CA THR A 173 -15.86 -10.01 2.21
C THR A 173 -17.31 -9.70 2.56
N ALA A 174 -18.06 -10.64 3.16
CA ALA A 174 -19.51 -10.55 3.35
C ALA A 174 -20.27 -10.27 2.04
N LYS A 175 -19.74 -10.76 0.90
CA LYS A 175 -20.39 -10.66 -0.41
C LYS A 175 -21.82 -11.19 -0.35
N GLY A 176 -22.75 -10.44 -0.94
CA GLY A 176 -24.18 -10.74 -0.84
C GLY A 176 -24.84 -10.29 0.47
N ASN A 177 -24.13 -9.49 1.29
CA ASN A 177 -24.62 -8.93 2.55
C ASN A 177 -25.04 -9.98 3.57
N LYS A 178 -24.38 -11.13 3.57
CA LYS A 178 -24.70 -12.27 4.43
C LYS A 178 -23.42 -12.97 4.86
N LEU A 179 -23.47 -13.57 6.04
CA LEU A 179 -22.50 -14.54 6.54
C LEU A 179 -23.04 -15.95 6.36
N SER A 180 -22.14 -16.93 6.28
CA SER A 180 -22.47 -18.35 6.26
C SER A 180 -23.15 -18.75 7.56
N ALA A 181 -23.93 -19.83 7.53
CA ALA A 181 -24.59 -20.36 8.73
C ALA A 181 -23.57 -20.70 9.82
N ASN A 182 -22.39 -21.21 9.44
CA ASN A 182 -21.31 -21.56 10.36
C ASN A 182 -20.74 -20.33 11.06
N THR A 183 -20.43 -19.27 10.32
CA THR A 183 -19.93 -18.01 10.90
C THR A 183 -20.96 -17.40 11.84
N GLN A 184 -22.23 -17.37 11.44
CA GLN A 184 -23.31 -16.85 12.31
C GLN A 184 -23.48 -17.69 13.58
N GLN A 185 -23.39 -19.01 13.48
CA GLN A 185 -23.49 -19.89 14.64
C GLN A 185 -22.32 -19.65 15.61
N ALA A 186 -21.10 -19.55 15.10
CA ALA A 186 -19.91 -19.30 15.92
C ALA A 186 -20.00 -17.94 16.65
N LEU A 187 -20.48 -16.88 15.98
CA LEU A 187 -20.70 -15.56 16.59
C LEU A 187 -21.76 -15.59 17.71
N ARG A 188 -22.75 -16.48 17.64
CA ARG A 188 -23.79 -16.62 18.67
C ARG A 188 -23.36 -17.45 19.87
N GLN A 189 -22.37 -18.33 19.71
CA GLN A 189 -21.93 -19.24 20.77
C GLN A 189 -21.03 -18.57 21.80
N GLN A 190 -20.31 -17.52 21.41
CA GLN A 190 -19.35 -16.83 22.27
C GLN A 190 -19.16 -15.38 21.87
N ARG A 191 -18.64 -14.59 22.81
CA ARG A 191 -18.18 -13.22 22.53
C ARG A 191 -17.14 -13.28 21.43
N SER A 192 -17.30 -12.46 20.41
CA SER A 192 -16.48 -12.58 19.21
C SER A 192 -16.21 -11.24 18.55
N VAL A 193 -15.01 -11.11 18.00
CA VAL A 193 -14.62 -10.05 17.06
C VAL A 193 -14.59 -10.67 15.67
N LEU A 194 -15.28 -10.05 14.72
CA LEU A 194 -15.37 -10.59 13.37
C LEU A 194 -14.29 -9.96 12.49
N TYR A 195 -13.48 -10.80 11.86
CA TYR A 195 -12.52 -10.39 10.85
C TYR A 195 -13.13 -10.52 9.44
N MET A 196 -13.00 -9.47 8.63
CA MET A 196 -13.41 -9.44 7.24
C MET A 196 -12.30 -8.88 6.34
N GLU A 197 -12.36 -9.17 5.04
CA GLU A 197 -11.49 -8.57 4.04
C GLU A 197 -12.22 -7.42 3.31
N ARG A 198 -11.47 -6.36 3.02
CA ARG A 198 -11.89 -5.32 2.06
C ARG A 198 -11.98 -5.97 0.68
N GLY A 199 -13.01 -5.65 -0.11
CA GLY A 199 -13.14 -6.14 -1.47
C GLY A 199 -14.58 -6.43 -1.87
N ASP A 200 -14.75 -7.01 -3.07
CA ASP A 200 -16.04 -7.43 -3.67
C ASP A 200 -17.09 -6.31 -3.85
N GLY A 201 -16.66 -5.04 -3.83
CA GLY A 201 -17.58 -3.91 -3.97
C GLY A 201 -18.57 -3.74 -2.80
N VAL A 202 -18.33 -4.42 -1.67
CA VAL A 202 -19.20 -4.32 -0.49
C VAL A 202 -18.75 -3.12 0.37
N ASN A 203 -19.69 -2.25 0.70
CA ASN A 203 -19.47 -1.07 1.56
C ASN A 203 -19.01 -1.47 2.97
N PHE A 204 -18.12 -0.68 3.57
CA PHE A 204 -17.59 -0.96 4.90
C PHE A 204 -18.65 -0.88 6.00
N ALA A 205 -19.52 0.15 5.94
CA ALA A 205 -20.66 0.26 6.85
C ALA A 205 -21.56 -0.98 6.76
N ARG A 206 -21.84 -1.46 5.54
CA ARG A 206 -22.64 -2.67 5.34
C ARG A 206 -22.00 -3.92 5.92
N LYS A 207 -20.68 -4.11 5.76
CA LYS A 207 -19.92 -5.20 6.41
C LYS A 207 -20.07 -5.15 7.93
N ALA A 208 -19.93 -3.97 8.51
CA ALA A 208 -20.03 -3.78 9.95
C ALA A 208 -21.46 -4.03 10.47
N LEU A 209 -22.48 -3.61 9.73
CA LEU A 209 -23.88 -3.88 10.07
C LEU A 209 -24.20 -5.38 10.05
N VAL A 210 -23.76 -6.09 9.00
CA VAL A 210 -23.92 -7.55 8.93
C VAL A 210 -23.24 -8.25 10.11
N ALA A 211 -22.08 -7.75 10.55
CA ALA A 211 -21.41 -8.27 11.73
C ALA A 211 -22.18 -7.99 13.02
N GLN A 212 -22.67 -6.76 13.20
CA GLN A 212 -23.47 -6.35 14.35
C GLN A 212 -24.77 -7.18 14.45
N GLU A 213 -25.48 -7.33 13.34
CA GLU A 213 -26.69 -8.17 13.24
C GLU A 213 -26.41 -9.64 13.60
N ALA A 214 -25.20 -10.12 13.31
CA ALA A 214 -24.77 -11.48 13.64
C ALA A 214 -24.27 -11.64 15.09
N GLY A 215 -24.17 -10.55 15.86
CA GLY A 215 -23.76 -10.56 17.28
C GLY A 215 -22.27 -10.32 17.52
N ALA A 216 -21.50 -9.88 16.52
CA ALA A 216 -20.11 -9.48 16.71
C ALA A 216 -20.01 -8.25 17.62
N GLN A 217 -18.98 -8.19 18.47
CA GLN A 217 -18.74 -7.07 19.38
C GLN A 217 -17.86 -5.97 18.77
N ALA A 218 -17.07 -6.33 17.76
CA ALA A 218 -16.28 -5.42 16.94
C ALA A 218 -15.98 -6.06 15.60
N VAL A 219 -15.55 -5.24 14.64
CA VAL A 219 -15.13 -5.68 13.32
C VAL A 219 -13.73 -5.20 13.01
N ILE A 220 -12.88 -6.14 12.57
CA ILE A 220 -11.57 -5.87 12.01
C ILE A 220 -11.65 -6.10 10.50
N ILE A 221 -11.33 -5.08 9.72
CA ILE A 221 -11.29 -5.16 8.26
C ILE A 221 -9.82 -5.19 7.81
N GLY A 222 -9.38 -6.32 7.25
CA GLY A 222 -8.08 -6.41 6.59
C GLY A 222 -8.12 -5.71 5.23
N ASN A 223 -7.18 -4.80 4.99
CA ASN A 223 -6.99 -4.24 3.65
C ASN A 223 -6.47 -5.32 2.69
N HIS A 224 -7.02 -5.42 1.48
CA HIS A 224 -6.55 -6.36 0.46
C HIS A 224 -5.46 -5.77 -0.46
N LEU A 225 -5.22 -4.45 -0.35
CA LEU A 225 -4.19 -3.74 -1.11
C LEU A 225 -3.08 -3.31 -0.15
N ALA A 226 -1.83 -3.37 -0.61
CA ALA A 226 -0.69 -2.88 0.14
C ALA A 226 -0.74 -1.36 0.30
N GLU A 227 -1.19 -0.67 -0.74
CA GLU A 227 -1.30 0.79 -0.80
C GLU A 227 -2.64 1.23 -1.43
N PRO A 228 -3.17 2.41 -1.05
CA PRO A 228 -2.63 3.35 -0.06
C PRO A 228 -2.91 2.91 1.40
N TRP A 229 -1.99 3.26 2.30
CA TRP A 229 -2.16 3.15 3.76
C TRP A 229 -1.59 4.42 4.45
N PRO A 230 -2.26 5.01 5.46
CA PRO A 230 -3.53 4.59 6.08
C PRO A 230 -4.73 4.76 5.13
N TYR A 231 -5.71 3.86 5.26
CA TYR A 231 -6.96 3.94 4.51
C TYR A 231 -8.13 4.18 5.46
N VAL A 232 -8.79 5.32 5.31
CA VAL A 232 -9.95 5.69 6.11
C VAL A 232 -11.22 5.05 5.54
N MET A 233 -11.92 4.27 6.36
CA MET A 233 -13.22 3.72 5.99
C MET A 233 -14.29 4.79 6.10
N ARG A 234 -14.81 5.22 4.94
CA ARG A 234 -15.91 6.18 4.85
C ARG A 234 -17.24 5.47 4.66
N ASP A 235 -18.28 6.06 5.22
CA ASP A 235 -19.67 5.68 4.95
C ASP A 235 -20.31 6.70 4.00
N SER A 236 -20.10 6.50 2.70
CA SER A 236 -20.62 7.40 1.67
C SER A 236 -22.14 7.38 1.54
N THR A 237 -22.82 6.34 2.05
CA THR A 237 -24.28 6.17 1.95
C THR A 237 -25.03 6.44 3.26
N LYS A 238 -24.30 6.84 4.32
CA LYS A 238 -24.83 7.07 5.68
C LYS A 238 -25.64 5.88 6.22
N GLU A 239 -25.26 4.67 5.81
CA GLU A 239 -25.88 3.43 6.25
C GLU A 239 -25.66 3.18 7.74
N ALA A 240 -24.46 3.47 8.25
CA ALA A 240 -24.12 3.26 9.65
C ALA A 240 -24.95 4.12 10.60
N GLU A 241 -25.19 5.39 10.23
CA GLU A 241 -26.04 6.29 11.02
C GLU A 241 -27.51 5.83 10.98
N ARG A 242 -28.02 5.53 9.78
CA ARG A 242 -29.42 5.12 9.60
C ARG A 242 -29.78 3.82 10.31
N GLU A 243 -28.88 2.85 10.28
CA GLU A 243 -29.10 1.50 10.85
C GLU A 243 -28.51 1.37 12.27
N ASN A 244 -28.10 2.48 12.88
CA ASN A 244 -27.58 2.56 14.26
C ASN A 244 -26.43 1.57 14.52
N LEU A 245 -25.35 1.69 13.74
CA LEU A 245 -24.12 0.94 13.97
C LEU A 245 -23.41 1.46 15.22
N THR A 246 -23.24 0.59 16.21
CA THR A 246 -22.69 0.91 17.54
C THR A 246 -21.38 0.20 17.85
N ILE A 247 -21.08 -0.91 17.17
CA ILE A 247 -19.85 -1.65 17.42
C ILE A 247 -18.61 -0.91 16.87
N PRO A 248 -17.43 -1.06 17.48
CA PRO A 248 -16.18 -0.54 16.94
C PRO A 248 -15.83 -1.18 15.60
N VAL A 249 -15.35 -0.37 14.66
CA VAL A 249 -14.90 -0.82 13.34
C VAL A 249 -13.52 -0.26 13.07
N VAL A 250 -12.58 -1.15 12.79
CA VAL A 250 -11.18 -0.79 12.55
C VAL A 250 -10.65 -1.49 11.31
N MET A 251 -9.77 -0.82 10.58
CA MET A 251 -9.04 -1.40 9.45
C MET A 251 -7.59 -1.67 9.84
N ILE A 252 -6.98 -2.73 9.30
CA ILE A 252 -5.54 -3.05 9.45
C ILE A 252 -4.85 -3.19 8.09
N LYS A 253 -3.52 -3.03 8.05
CA LYS A 253 -2.71 -3.18 6.84
C LYS A 253 -2.84 -4.60 6.27
N GLN A 254 -2.57 -4.76 4.98
CA GLN A 254 -2.57 -6.07 4.33
C GLN A 254 -1.57 -7.04 4.96
N ALA A 255 -0.34 -6.59 5.23
CA ALA A 255 0.70 -7.42 5.84
C ALA A 255 0.31 -7.87 7.27
N ASP A 256 -0.30 -6.97 8.04
CA ASP A 256 -0.78 -7.26 9.40
C ASP A 256 -1.99 -8.21 9.36
N ALA A 257 -2.87 -8.07 8.37
CA ALA A 257 -4.00 -8.98 8.17
C ALA A 257 -3.54 -10.41 7.86
N GLN A 258 -2.53 -10.57 7.00
CA GLN A 258 -1.96 -11.88 6.67
C GLN A 258 -1.31 -12.53 7.91
N THR A 259 -0.57 -11.75 8.68
CA THR A 259 0.07 -12.21 9.92
C THR A 259 -0.98 -12.54 10.99
N GLY A 260 -1.96 -11.66 11.18
CA GLY A 260 -3.03 -11.80 12.16
C GLY A 260 -3.95 -12.99 11.88
N GLN A 261 -4.26 -13.30 10.63
CA GLN A 261 -4.99 -14.52 10.25
C GLN A 261 -4.27 -15.79 10.72
N GLY A 262 -2.94 -15.82 10.58
CA GLY A 262 -2.11 -16.91 11.09
C GLY A 262 -2.22 -17.05 12.61
N VAL A 263 -2.24 -15.95 13.34
CA VAL A 263 -2.44 -15.95 14.81
C VAL A 263 -3.85 -16.40 15.17
N CYS A 264 -4.89 -15.96 14.45
CA CYS A 264 -6.28 -16.35 14.73
C CYS A 264 -6.51 -17.86 14.55
N HIS A 265 -5.84 -18.50 13.59
CA HIS A 265 -5.91 -19.95 13.39
C HIS A 265 -5.19 -20.77 14.47
N LEU A 266 -4.25 -20.18 15.22
CA LEU A 266 -3.48 -20.87 16.25
C LEU A 266 -4.17 -20.86 17.62
N TYR A 267 -5.13 -19.96 17.84
CA TYR A 267 -5.77 -19.75 19.14
C TYR A 267 -7.32 -19.82 19.09
N GLY A 268 -7.90 -20.22 17.95
CA GLY A 268 -9.35 -20.39 17.74
C GLY A 268 -9.77 -21.86 17.63
#